data_AF-G3H6X5-F1
#
_entry.id   AF-G3H6X5-F1
#
_cell.length_a   1.000
_cell.length_b   1.000
_cell.length_c   1.000
_cell.angle_alpha   90.00
_cell.angle_beta   90.00
_cell.angle_gamma   90.00
#
_symmetry.space_group_name_H-M   'P 1'
#
loop_
_entity.id
_entity.type
_entity.pdbx_description
1 polymer ?
#
loop_
_entity_poly.entity_id
_entity_poly.type
_entity_poly.pdbx_seq_one_letter_code
_entity_poly.pdbx_strand_id
1 'polypeptide(L)'
;MKDRLAELLELSRSYDQQFPDGDDDFDTPQEDIVFETDHILESLYRVIQDIQDENQLLMIDVKRLGRQNVRFLTSMRRLSSIKRDTNSIAKAIKTRGEGIHQKLRSMKELSDQAEVQHGSHSAVARISHAQYSALTRAFQQAMYEYNQAEMKQRDNCKIRIQRQLEIMGKDVSGEQIEDMFEQGKWDVFSENLLADVKGARAALNEIESRHRELLRLEGRIRDVHELFLQMAVLVEKQADTLNVIELNVQKTLDYTGEAKAQVRKAVQYKKKNPCRTICCFCCPCVN
;
A
#
# COMPACT_ATOMS: atom_id res chain seq x y z
N MET A 1 -31.27 0.80 -2.19
CA MET A 1 -32.05 1.38 -3.30
C MET A 1 -32.80 0.24 -3.98
N LYS A 2 -34.08 0.44 -4.32
CA LYS A 2 -34.84 -0.54 -5.11
C LYS A 2 -34.37 -0.47 -6.56
N ASP A 3 -34.23 -1.62 -7.20
CA ASP A 3 -33.89 -1.71 -8.61
C ASP A 3 -35.02 -1.09 -9.44
N ARG A 4 -34.69 -0.06 -10.22
CA ARG A 4 -35.61 0.66 -11.13
C ARG A 4 -35.17 0.53 -12.59
N LEU A 5 -34.21 -0.34 -12.88
CA LEU A 5 -33.65 -0.49 -14.23
C LEU A 5 -34.74 -0.85 -15.24
N ALA A 6 -35.65 -1.75 -14.89
CA ALA A 6 -36.77 -2.16 -15.75
C ALA A 6 -37.73 -0.99 -16.05
N GLU A 7 -38.10 -0.20 -15.04
CA GLU A 7 -38.97 0.96 -15.18
C GLU A 7 -38.35 2.05 -16.08
N LEU A 8 -37.03 2.26 -15.94
CA LEU A 8 -36.29 3.21 -16.77
C LEU A 8 -36.14 2.75 -18.22
N LEU A 9 -35.99 1.45 -18.46
CA LEU A 9 -35.95 0.88 -19.81
C LEU A 9 -37.31 1.00 -20.52
N GLU A 10 -38.41 0.83 -19.80
CA GLU A 10 -39.77 1.05 -20.35
C GLU A 10 -40.03 2.53 -20.65
N LEU A 11 -39.54 3.44 -19.80
CA LEU A 11 -39.61 4.88 -20.05
C LEU A 11 -38.77 5.30 -21.26
N SER A 12 -37.56 4.75 -21.44
CA SER A 12 -36.73 5.01 -22.62
C SER A 12 -37.43 4.57 -23.90
N ARG A 13 -37.94 3.34 -23.94
CA ARG A 13 -38.66 2.82 -25.11
C ARG A 13 -39.90 3.63 -25.44
N SER A 14 -40.61 4.13 -24.44
CA SER A 14 -41.80 4.96 -24.67
C SER A 14 -41.43 6.38 -25.14
N TYR A 15 -40.27 6.90 -24.75
CA TYR A 15 -39.73 8.17 -25.26
C TYR A 15 -39.32 8.06 -26.74
N ASP A 16 -38.57 7.01 -27.11
CA ASP A 16 -38.14 6.73 -28.48
C ASP A 16 -39.33 6.51 -29.43
N GLN A 17 -40.46 5.99 -28.90
CA GLN A 17 -41.71 5.84 -29.65
C GLN A 17 -42.51 7.13 -29.80
N GLN A 18 -42.38 8.08 -28.86
CA GLN A 18 -43.11 9.36 -28.88
C GLN A 18 -42.38 10.44 -29.69
N PHE A 19 -41.07 10.35 -29.79
CA PHE A 19 -40.22 11.21 -30.59
C PHE A 19 -39.26 10.34 -31.41
N PRO A 20 -39.73 9.70 -32.50
CA PRO A 20 -38.81 9.04 -33.41
C PRO A 20 -37.83 10.11 -33.92
N ASP A 21 -36.53 9.90 -33.68
CA ASP A 21 -35.48 10.73 -34.27
C ASP A 21 -35.75 10.76 -35.79
N GLY A 22 -36.21 11.91 -36.28
CA GLY A 22 -36.48 12.07 -37.69
C GLY A 22 -35.16 12.09 -38.42
N ASP A 23 -34.85 11.01 -39.15
CA ASP A 23 -33.76 10.82 -40.12
C ASP A 23 -32.67 11.92 -40.09
N ASP A 24 -32.01 12.09 -38.95
CA ASP A 24 -30.72 12.78 -38.91
C ASP A 24 -29.73 11.70 -39.34
N ASP A 25 -29.41 11.72 -40.62
CA ASP A 25 -28.48 10.86 -41.36
C ASP A 25 -27.03 11.09 -40.88
N PHE A 26 -26.82 11.05 -39.56
CA PHE A 26 -25.53 10.98 -38.89
C PHE A 26 -25.27 9.53 -38.51
N ASP A 27 -25.25 8.66 -39.52
CA ASP A 27 -24.51 7.39 -39.51
C ASP A 27 -23.00 7.72 -39.54
N THR A 28 -22.55 8.51 -38.55
CA THR A 28 -21.14 8.59 -38.21
C THR A 28 -20.85 7.26 -37.53
N PRO A 29 -19.85 6.48 -37.98
CA PRO A 29 -19.40 5.35 -37.20
C PRO A 29 -19.22 5.85 -35.78
N GLN A 30 -19.73 5.11 -34.81
CA GLN A 30 -19.43 5.32 -33.41
C GLN A 30 -17.92 5.06 -33.26
N GLU A 31 -17.11 6.02 -33.70
CA GLU A 31 -15.69 6.10 -33.40
C GLU A 31 -15.68 6.19 -31.89
N ASP A 32 -15.29 5.09 -31.24
CA ASP A 32 -14.91 5.13 -29.84
C ASP A 32 -13.89 6.26 -29.73
N ILE A 33 -14.34 7.39 -29.18
CA ILE A 33 -13.48 8.52 -28.90
C ILE A 33 -12.62 8.06 -27.72
N VAL A 34 -11.53 7.35 -28.05
CA VAL A 34 -10.51 6.96 -27.07
C VAL A 34 -9.83 8.24 -26.64
N PHE A 35 -10.21 8.75 -25.47
CA PHE A 35 -9.55 9.92 -24.91
C PHE A 35 -8.14 9.51 -24.51
N GLU A 36 -7.16 10.37 -24.74
CA GLU A 36 -5.74 10.15 -24.35
C GLU A 36 -5.60 9.83 -22.84
N THR A 37 -6.58 10.25 -22.03
CA THR A 37 -6.72 9.90 -20.61
C THR A 37 -7.00 8.42 -20.33
N ASP A 38 -7.59 7.66 -21.26
CA ASP A 38 -7.93 6.25 -21.04
C ASP A 38 -6.70 5.35 -20.99
N HIS A 39 -5.69 5.60 -21.84
CA HIS A 39 -4.44 4.83 -21.79
C HIS A 39 -3.62 5.11 -20.52
N ILE A 40 -3.59 6.38 -20.07
CA ILE A 40 -2.94 6.76 -18.82
C ILE A 40 -3.64 6.06 -17.65
N LEU A 41 -4.97 6.05 -17.64
CA LEU A 41 -5.76 5.45 -16.59
C LEU A 41 -5.65 3.91 -16.59
N GLU A 42 -5.60 3.27 -17.75
CA GLU A 42 -5.37 1.81 -17.86
C GLU A 42 -4.00 1.42 -17.27
N SER A 43 -2.95 2.18 -17.60
CA SER A 43 -1.61 1.94 -17.05
C SER A 43 -1.57 2.12 -15.52
N LEU A 44 -2.27 3.14 -15.01
CA LEU A 44 -2.40 3.40 -13.58
C LEU A 44 -3.14 2.26 -12.88
N TYR A 45 -4.23 1.76 -13.46
CA TYR A 45 -4.99 0.65 -12.89
C TYR A 45 -4.18 -0.64 -12.80
N ARG A 46 -3.34 -0.95 -13.80
CA ARG A 46 -2.43 -2.09 -13.72
C ARG A 46 -1.45 -1.97 -12.55
N VAL A 47 -0.83 -0.80 -12.39
CA VAL A 47 0.09 -0.54 -11.27
C VAL A 47 -0.63 -0.63 -9.92
N ILE A 48 -1.85 -0.09 -9.82
CA ILE A 48 -2.67 -0.20 -8.61
C ILE A 48 -2.95 -1.66 -8.28
N GLN A 49 -3.40 -2.46 -9.25
CA GLN A 49 -3.71 -3.87 -9.06
C GLN A 49 -2.48 -4.65 -8.60
N ASP A 50 -1.33 -4.42 -9.24
CA ASP A 50 -0.07 -5.07 -8.87
C ASP A 50 0.34 -4.77 -7.42
N ILE A 51 0.21 -3.51 -6.98
CA ILE A 51 0.52 -3.11 -5.60
C ILE A 51 -0.50 -3.70 -4.62
N GLN A 52 -1.79 -3.77 -4.99
CA GLN A 52 -2.82 -4.41 -4.17
C GLN A 52 -2.51 -5.89 -3.93
N ASP A 53 -2.19 -6.62 -4.99
CA ASP A 53 -1.87 -8.04 -4.92
C ASP A 53 -0.59 -8.28 -4.11
N GLU A 54 0.44 -7.45 -4.30
CA GLU A 54 1.65 -7.53 -3.49
C GLU A 54 1.42 -7.22 -2.01
N ASN A 55 0.59 -6.23 -1.68
CA ASN A 55 0.20 -5.94 -0.30
C ASN A 55 -0.56 -7.10 0.34
N GLN A 56 -1.45 -7.76 -0.40
CA GLN A 56 -2.16 -8.94 0.09
C GLN A 56 -1.18 -10.09 0.35
N LEU A 57 -0.26 -10.35 -0.57
CA LEU A 57 0.78 -11.37 -0.41
C LEU A 57 1.70 -11.06 0.78
N LEU A 58 2.10 -9.80 0.94
CA LEU A 58 2.89 -9.34 2.09
C LEU A 58 2.17 -9.67 3.41
N MET A 59 0.89 -9.33 3.49
CA MET A 59 0.07 -9.61 4.67
C MET A 59 -0.04 -11.12 4.94
N ILE A 60 -0.16 -11.94 3.90
CA ILE A 60 -0.17 -13.41 4.03
C ILE A 60 1.18 -13.91 4.58
N ASP A 61 2.29 -13.40 4.07
CA ASP A 61 3.64 -13.77 4.50
C ASP A 61 3.88 -13.36 5.97
N VAL A 62 3.43 -12.17 6.39
CA VAL A 62 3.50 -11.69 7.78
C VAL A 62 2.68 -12.60 8.72
N LYS A 63 1.44 -12.93 8.35
CA LYS A 63 0.62 -13.87 9.14
C LYS A 63 1.24 -15.26 9.19
N ARG A 64 1.87 -15.71 8.10
CA ARG A 64 2.59 -16.99 8.05
C ARG A 64 3.80 -16.97 8.99
N LEU A 65 4.57 -15.89 9.02
CA LEU A 65 5.69 -15.71 9.95
C LEU A 65 5.21 -15.80 11.41
N GLY A 66 4.14 -15.09 11.76
CA GLY A 66 3.56 -15.14 13.11
C GLY A 66 3.16 -16.57 13.53
N ARG A 67 2.53 -17.33 12.62
CA ARG A 67 2.21 -18.75 12.86
C ARG A 67 3.46 -19.62 13.04
N GLN A 68 4.52 -19.37 12.27
CA GLN A 68 5.77 -20.10 12.44
C GLN A 68 6.49 -19.75 13.75
N ASN A 69 6.48 -18.49 14.18
CA ASN A 69 7.02 -18.07 15.47
C ASN A 69 6.30 -18.82 16.61
N VAL A 70 4.97 -18.91 16.59
CA VAL A 70 4.22 -19.70 17.59
C VAL A 70 4.59 -21.18 17.55
N ARG A 71 4.71 -21.78 16.36
CA ARG A 71 5.15 -23.18 16.20
C ARG A 71 6.56 -23.41 16.73
N PHE A 72 7.46 -22.45 16.52
CA PHE A 72 8.82 -22.50 17.03
C PHE A 72 8.84 -22.57 18.56
N LEU A 73 7.91 -21.88 19.23
CA LEU A 73 7.78 -21.90 20.69
C LEU A 73 7.26 -23.24 21.22
N THR A 74 6.32 -23.88 20.52
CA THR A 74 5.65 -25.09 21.00
C THR A 74 6.35 -26.39 20.56
N SER A 75 7.18 -26.34 19.53
CA SER A 75 7.79 -27.54 18.95
C SER A 75 9.11 -27.91 19.64
N MET A 76 9.17 -29.10 20.22
CA MET A 76 10.41 -29.71 20.74
C MET A 76 11.22 -30.47 19.67
N ARG A 77 10.62 -30.74 18.49
CA ARG A 77 11.24 -31.44 17.36
C ARG A 77 11.30 -30.52 16.14
N ARG A 78 12.35 -30.66 15.32
CA ARG A 78 12.56 -29.92 14.05
C ARG A 78 12.77 -28.39 14.16
N LEU A 79 13.38 -27.94 15.24
CA LEU A 79 13.69 -26.51 15.46
C LEU A 79 14.53 -25.89 14.33
N SER A 80 15.44 -26.66 13.73
CA SER A 80 16.33 -26.20 12.66
C SER A 80 15.64 -26.00 11.31
N SER A 81 14.57 -26.74 10.99
CA SER A 81 13.80 -26.51 9.77
C SER A 81 12.86 -25.32 9.94
N ILE A 82 12.17 -25.23 11.09
CA ILE A 82 11.29 -24.09 11.39
C ILE A 82 12.09 -22.79 11.37
N LYS A 83 13.28 -22.77 11.99
CA LYS A 83 14.18 -21.61 11.96
C LYS A 83 14.59 -21.18 10.55
N ARG A 84 14.88 -22.14 9.67
CA ARG A 84 15.21 -21.86 8.26
C ARG A 84 14.03 -21.26 7.52
N ASP A 85 12.84 -21.80 7.74
CA ASP A 85 11.61 -21.29 7.13
C ASP A 85 11.27 -19.88 7.64
N THR A 86 11.44 -19.59 8.93
CA THR A 86 11.19 -18.26 9.50
C THR A 86 12.14 -17.23 8.89
N ASN A 87 13.41 -17.57 8.75
CA ASN A 87 14.39 -16.69 8.11
C ASN A 87 14.12 -16.47 6.62
N SER A 88 13.66 -17.51 5.90
CA SER A 88 13.34 -17.36 4.47
C SER A 88 12.09 -16.51 4.26
N ILE A 89 11.07 -16.68 5.10
CA ILE A 89 9.86 -15.84 5.10
C ILE A 89 10.22 -14.39 5.42
N ALA A 90 11.02 -14.13 6.45
CA ALA A 90 11.44 -12.78 6.79
C ALA A 90 12.21 -12.10 5.64
N LYS A 91 13.10 -12.83 4.96
CA LYS A 91 13.80 -12.31 3.78
C LYS A 91 12.83 -12.00 2.63
N ALA A 92 11.84 -12.86 2.39
CA ALA A 92 10.82 -12.63 1.37
C ALA A 92 9.96 -11.40 1.69
N ILE A 93 9.56 -11.21 2.96
CA ILE A 93 8.85 -10.02 3.45
C ILE A 93 9.68 -8.76 3.17
N LYS A 94 10.99 -8.77 3.50
CA LYS A 94 11.89 -7.63 3.23
C LYS A 94 11.91 -7.26 1.76
N THR A 95 12.25 -8.22 0.89
CA THR A 95 12.34 -7.98 -0.56
C THR A 95 11.02 -7.53 -1.17
N ARG A 96 9.89 -8.09 -0.71
CA ARG A 96 8.56 -7.65 -1.14
C ARG A 96 8.24 -6.24 -0.66
N GLY A 97 8.57 -5.92 0.59
CA GLY A 97 8.37 -4.59 1.16
C GLY A 97 9.18 -3.51 0.43
N GLU A 98 10.44 -3.78 0.09
CA GLU A 98 11.28 -2.90 -0.74
C GLU A 98 10.67 -2.71 -2.14
N GLY A 99 10.16 -3.77 -2.76
CA GLY A 99 9.50 -3.71 -4.07
C GLY A 99 8.22 -2.87 -4.05
N ILE A 100 7.34 -3.09 -3.07
CA ILE A 100 6.10 -2.30 -2.88
C ILE A 100 6.46 -0.84 -2.66
N HIS A 101 7.44 -0.55 -1.81
CA HIS A 101 7.87 0.82 -1.54
C HIS A 101 8.38 1.53 -2.81
N GLN A 102 9.17 0.85 -3.64
CA GLN A 102 9.64 1.41 -4.90
C GLN A 102 8.49 1.71 -5.86
N LYS A 103 7.49 0.82 -5.97
CA LYS A 103 6.30 1.04 -6.80
C LYS A 103 5.44 2.18 -6.28
N LEU A 104 5.25 2.28 -4.96
CA LEU A 104 4.54 3.39 -4.32
C LEU A 104 5.23 4.73 -4.61
N ARG A 105 6.57 4.77 -4.58
CA ARG A 105 7.34 5.97 -4.95
C ARG A 105 7.09 6.37 -6.41
N SER A 106 7.18 5.42 -7.35
CA SER A 106 6.89 5.69 -8.77
C SER A 106 5.45 6.18 -8.98
N MET A 107 4.48 5.59 -8.26
CA MET A 107 3.08 6.01 -8.31
C MET A 107 2.88 7.43 -7.76
N LYS A 108 3.59 7.81 -6.70
CA LYS A 108 3.59 9.18 -6.18
C LYS A 108 4.11 10.16 -7.23
N GLU A 109 5.24 9.85 -7.85
CA GLU A 109 5.84 10.69 -8.89
C GLU A 109 4.90 10.87 -10.10
N LEU A 110 4.22 9.81 -10.53
CA LEU A 110 3.18 9.89 -11.57
C LEU A 110 1.99 10.77 -11.13
N SER A 111 1.57 10.67 -9.87
CA SER A 111 0.52 11.51 -9.32
C SER A 111 0.91 12.99 -9.33
N ASP A 112 2.13 13.32 -8.90
CA ASP A 112 2.65 14.68 -8.85
C ASP A 112 2.80 15.26 -10.27
N GLN A 113 3.28 14.46 -11.24
CA GLN A 113 3.37 14.86 -12.65
C GLN A 113 1.98 15.10 -13.27
N ALA A 114 1.01 14.24 -12.99
CA ALA A 114 -0.37 14.42 -13.46
C ALA A 114 -1.01 15.68 -12.87
N GLU A 115 -0.67 16.04 -11.63
CA GLU A 115 -1.12 17.27 -10.99
C GLU A 115 -0.59 18.53 -11.69
N VAL A 116 0.66 18.50 -12.13
CA VAL A 116 1.29 19.60 -12.88
C VAL A 116 0.73 19.72 -14.30
N GLN A 117 0.52 18.60 -14.99
CA GLN A 117 0.08 18.59 -16.38
C GLN A 117 -1.41 18.86 -16.57
N HIS A 118 -2.25 18.26 -15.73
CA HIS A 118 -3.72 18.30 -15.88
C HIS A 118 -4.43 19.12 -14.79
N GLY A 119 -3.68 19.64 -13.83
CA GLY A 119 -4.21 20.35 -12.66
C GLY A 119 -4.67 19.40 -11.55
N SER A 120 -4.67 19.91 -10.31
CA SER A 120 -5.04 19.18 -9.09
C SER A 120 -6.47 18.64 -9.05
N HIS A 121 -7.34 19.15 -9.92
CA HIS A 121 -8.75 18.75 -10.01
C HIS A 121 -9.03 17.71 -11.11
N SER A 122 -8.01 17.32 -11.88
CA SER A 122 -8.14 16.25 -12.88
C SER A 122 -8.57 14.93 -12.24
N ALA A 123 -9.41 14.17 -12.94
CA ALA A 123 -9.84 12.84 -12.51
C ALA A 123 -8.64 11.91 -12.30
N VAL A 124 -7.64 11.97 -13.17
CA VAL A 124 -6.42 11.15 -13.09
C VAL A 124 -5.62 11.47 -11.83
N ALA A 125 -5.39 12.76 -11.54
CA ALA A 125 -4.66 13.20 -10.35
C ALA A 125 -5.37 12.76 -9.06
N ARG A 126 -6.70 12.90 -9.01
CA ARG A 126 -7.50 12.49 -7.85
C ARG A 126 -7.53 10.99 -7.64
N ILE A 127 -7.73 10.21 -8.70
CA ILE A 127 -7.74 8.75 -8.62
C ILE A 127 -6.36 8.27 -8.16
N SER A 128 -5.28 8.78 -8.76
CA SER A 128 -3.90 8.45 -8.40
C SER A 128 -3.63 8.75 -6.93
N HIS A 129 -3.94 9.96 -6.45
CA HIS A 129 -3.72 10.36 -5.08
C HIS A 129 -4.53 9.52 -4.07
N ALA A 130 -5.82 9.29 -4.35
CA ALA A 130 -6.68 8.50 -3.47
C ALA A 130 -6.19 7.05 -3.35
N GLN A 131 -5.81 6.45 -4.49
CA GLN A 131 -5.32 5.06 -4.54
C GLN A 131 -3.93 4.95 -3.88
N TYR A 132 -3.02 5.86 -4.17
CA TYR A 132 -1.71 5.93 -3.51
C TYR A 132 -1.85 5.98 -1.98
N SER A 133 -2.75 6.83 -1.47
CA SER A 133 -3.02 6.96 -0.02
C SER A 133 -3.57 5.66 0.57
N ALA A 134 -4.53 5.00 -0.10
CA ALA A 134 -5.10 3.74 0.34
C ALA A 134 -4.08 2.60 0.35
N LEU A 135 -3.27 2.46 -0.70
CA LEU A 135 -2.23 1.44 -0.83
C LEU A 135 -1.11 1.64 0.18
N THR A 136 -0.72 2.89 0.43
CA THR A 136 0.28 3.24 1.44
C THR A 136 -0.21 2.84 2.84
N ARG A 137 -1.48 3.10 3.18
CA ARG A 137 -2.07 2.68 4.47
C ARG A 137 -2.09 1.15 4.62
N ALA A 138 -2.46 0.42 3.56
CA ALA A 138 -2.43 -1.04 3.57
C ALA A 138 -1.01 -1.58 3.80
N PHE A 139 -0.02 -1.00 3.12
CA PHE A 139 1.39 -1.35 3.29
C PHE A 139 1.89 -1.04 4.71
N GLN A 140 1.56 0.13 5.28
CA GLN A 140 1.88 0.50 6.66
C GLN A 140 1.31 -0.50 7.66
N GLN A 141 0.04 -0.89 7.48
CA GLN A 141 -0.60 -1.87 8.35
C GLN A 141 0.13 -3.22 8.30
N ALA A 142 0.52 -3.69 7.12
CA ALA A 142 1.26 -4.94 6.97
C ALA A 142 2.65 -4.87 7.65
N MET A 143 3.37 -3.76 7.47
CA MET A 143 4.68 -3.55 8.11
C MET A 143 4.57 -3.40 9.64
N TYR A 144 3.47 -2.81 10.13
CA TYR A 144 3.20 -2.69 11.56
C TYR A 144 2.93 -4.07 12.17
N GLU A 145 2.11 -4.91 11.53
CA GLU A 145 1.89 -6.29 11.94
C GLU A 145 3.19 -7.12 11.90
N TYR A 146 4.05 -6.89 10.90
CA TYR A 146 5.35 -7.52 10.82
C TYR A 146 6.24 -7.14 12.01
N ASN A 147 6.36 -5.84 12.32
CA ASN A 147 7.13 -5.36 13.45
C ASN A 147 6.62 -5.97 14.77
N GLN A 148 5.30 -6.01 14.96
CA GLN A 148 4.70 -6.64 16.15
C GLN A 148 5.02 -8.14 16.26
N ALA A 149 5.05 -8.87 15.14
CA ALA A 149 5.42 -10.28 15.13
C ALA A 149 6.89 -10.52 15.52
N GLU A 150 7.80 -9.64 15.08
CA GLU A 150 9.23 -9.71 15.43
C GLU A 150 9.49 -9.29 16.88
N MET A 151 8.85 -8.21 17.35
CA MET A 151 8.93 -7.76 18.75
C MET A 151 8.45 -8.86 19.70
N LYS A 152 7.31 -9.50 19.38
CA LYS A 152 6.84 -10.66 20.15
C LYS A 152 7.84 -11.80 20.17
N GLN A 153 8.54 -12.07 19.06
CA GLN A 153 9.56 -13.12 19.03
C GLN A 153 10.81 -12.74 19.85
N ARG A 154 11.18 -11.46 19.87
CA ARG A 154 12.26 -10.91 20.72
C ARG A 154 11.95 -11.14 22.20
N ASP A 155 10.76 -10.76 22.65
CA ASP A 155 10.34 -10.95 24.04
C ASP A 155 10.32 -12.42 24.44
N ASN A 156 9.87 -13.30 23.55
CA ASN A 156 9.91 -14.74 23.80
C ASN A 156 11.34 -15.29 23.92
N CYS A 157 12.29 -14.78 23.13
CA CYS A 157 13.69 -15.17 23.25
C CYS A 157 14.27 -14.73 24.60
N LYS A 158 13.93 -13.52 25.04
CA LYS A 158 14.32 -12.97 26.35
C LYS A 158 13.80 -13.83 27.51
N ILE A 159 12.50 -14.15 27.53
CA ILE A 159 11.89 -15.02 28.55
C ILE A 159 12.57 -16.40 28.60
N ARG A 160 12.93 -16.97 27.43
CA ARG A 160 13.64 -18.25 27.39
C ARG A 160 15.04 -18.16 27.99
N ILE A 161 15.78 -17.10 27.70
CA ILE A 161 17.12 -16.90 28.28
C ILE A 161 17.01 -16.74 29.80
N GLN A 162 16.06 -15.94 30.27
CA GLN A 162 15.79 -15.78 31.70
C GLN A 162 15.55 -17.13 32.38
N ARG A 163 14.66 -17.95 31.81
CA ARG A 163 14.37 -19.28 32.35
C ARG A 163 15.57 -20.22 32.36
N GLN A 164 16.44 -20.17 31.34
CA GLN A 164 17.66 -20.98 31.32
C GLN A 164 18.68 -20.51 32.38
N LEU A 165 18.73 -19.21 32.68
CA LEU A 165 19.56 -18.67 33.76
C LEU A 165 19.02 -19.08 35.14
N GLU A 166 17.70 -19.05 35.33
CA GLU A 166 17.05 -19.54 36.55
C GLU A 166 17.37 -21.03 36.80
N ILE A 167 17.36 -21.86 35.74
CA ILE A 167 17.75 -23.29 35.82
C ILE A 167 19.22 -23.43 36.25
N MET A 168 20.09 -22.52 35.84
CA MET A 168 21.49 -22.47 36.26
C MET A 168 21.68 -21.88 37.68
N GLY A 169 20.59 -21.51 38.36
CA GLY A 169 20.62 -20.93 39.70
C GLY A 169 21.00 -19.45 39.74
N LYS A 170 20.97 -18.74 38.60
CA LYS A 170 21.15 -17.28 38.52
C LYS A 170 19.79 -16.61 38.36
N ASP A 171 19.36 -15.90 39.39
CA ASP A 171 18.17 -15.07 39.32
C ASP A 171 18.53 -13.73 38.68
N VAL A 172 18.07 -13.50 37.45
CA VAL A 172 18.38 -12.31 36.65
C VAL A 172 17.08 -11.73 36.14
N SER A 173 16.85 -10.45 36.41
CA SER A 173 15.67 -9.75 35.92
C SER A 173 15.71 -9.55 34.40
N GLY A 174 14.53 -9.38 33.78
CA GLY A 174 14.45 -9.06 32.37
C GLY A 174 15.19 -7.77 31.98
N GLU A 175 15.24 -6.76 32.84
CA GLU A 175 16.00 -5.51 32.58
C GLU A 175 17.51 -5.76 32.58
N GLN A 176 18.03 -6.50 33.55
CA GLN A 176 19.45 -6.86 33.57
C GLN A 176 19.87 -7.66 32.34
N ILE A 177 18.98 -8.51 31.82
CA ILE A 177 19.22 -9.23 30.57
C ILE A 177 19.36 -8.24 29.39
N GLU A 178 18.51 -7.21 29.31
CA GLU A 178 18.62 -6.15 28.28
C GLU A 178 19.92 -5.36 28.42
N ASP A 179 20.25 -4.93 29.63
CA ASP A 179 21.49 -4.19 29.90
C ASP A 179 22.72 -5.01 29.46
N MET A 180 22.70 -6.32 29.69
CA MET A 180 23.77 -7.22 29.26
C MET A 180 23.85 -7.34 27.74
N PHE A 181 22.71 -7.29 27.04
CA PHE A 181 22.68 -7.23 25.57
C PHE A 181 23.22 -5.90 25.05
N GLU A 182 22.76 -4.78 25.59
CA GLU A 182 23.18 -3.44 25.17
C GLU A 182 24.66 -3.19 25.41
N GLN A 183 25.19 -3.66 26.54
CA GLN A 183 26.60 -3.52 26.91
C GLN A 183 27.50 -4.57 26.23
N GLY A 184 26.94 -5.59 25.58
CA GLY A 184 27.69 -6.68 24.96
C GLY A 184 28.47 -7.57 25.95
N LYS A 185 28.19 -7.49 27.25
CA LYS A 185 28.90 -8.23 28.31
C LYS A 185 28.31 -9.62 28.54
N TRP A 186 28.41 -10.47 27.52
CA TRP A 186 27.84 -11.81 27.54
C TRP A 186 28.66 -12.85 28.31
N ASP A 187 29.97 -12.63 28.43
CA ASP A 187 30.92 -13.62 28.97
C ASP A 187 30.69 -13.94 30.47
N VAL A 188 29.98 -13.06 31.18
CA VAL A 188 29.58 -13.19 32.59
C VAL A 188 28.78 -14.48 32.87
N PHE A 189 28.15 -15.06 31.84
CA PHE A 189 27.42 -16.33 31.98
C PHE A 189 28.30 -17.57 31.89
N SER A 190 29.49 -17.47 31.30
CA SER A 190 30.41 -18.60 31.10
C SER A 190 31.35 -18.87 32.28
N GLU A 191 31.56 -17.89 33.17
CA GLU A 191 32.60 -17.95 34.22
C GLU A 191 32.30 -18.88 35.42
N ASN A 192 31.05 -19.29 35.67
CA ASN A 192 30.67 -20.03 36.90
C ASN A 192 30.30 -21.52 36.69
N LEU A 193 30.87 -22.19 35.68
CA LEU A 193 30.47 -23.55 35.27
C LEU A 193 30.99 -24.72 36.13
N LEU A 194 31.28 -24.51 37.42
CA LEU A 194 32.03 -25.49 38.24
C LEU A 194 31.17 -26.56 38.94
N ALA A 195 29.84 -26.45 38.95
CA ALA A 195 28.99 -27.31 39.80
C ALA A 195 28.23 -28.45 39.08
N ASP A 196 27.87 -28.32 37.79
CA ASP A 196 27.14 -29.38 37.05
C ASP A 196 27.42 -29.35 35.53
N VAL A 197 28.42 -30.12 35.08
CA VAL A 197 29.04 -29.98 33.75
C VAL A 197 28.09 -30.29 32.58
N LYS A 198 27.10 -31.18 32.75
CA LYS A 198 26.21 -31.58 31.65
C LYS A 198 24.98 -30.66 31.54
N GLY A 199 24.31 -30.38 32.66
CA GLY A 199 23.15 -29.48 32.70
C GLY A 199 23.52 -28.04 32.32
N ALA A 200 24.59 -27.52 32.93
CA ALA A 200 25.03 -26.14 32.67
C ALA A 200 25.52 -25.94 31.23
N ARG A 201 26.18 -26.94 30.62
CA ARG A 201 26.61 -26.87 29.21
C ARG A 201 25.43 -26.88 28.23
N ALA A 202 24.38 -27.63 28.52
CA ALA A 202 23.16 -27.64 27.70
C ALA A 202 22.44 -26.27 27.77
N ALA A 203 22.29 -25.73 28.98
CA ALA A 203 21.70 -24.41 29.19
C ALA A 203 22.50 -23.30 28.47
N LEU A 204 23.84 -23.29 28.60
CA LEU A 204 24.68 -22.33 27.89
C LEU A 204 24.53 -22.41 26.37
N ASN A 205 24.53 -23.61 25.79
CA ASN A 205 24.34 -23.79 24.35
C ASN A 205 22.98 -23.26 23.88
N GLU A 206 21.92 -23.44 24.69
CA GLU A 206 20.60 -22.90 24.38
C GLU A 206 20.61 -21.37 24.46
N ILE A 207 21.19 -20.82 25.53
CA ILE A 207 21.33 -19.38 25.76
C ILE A 207 22.09 -18.72 24.60
N GLU A 208 23.22 -19.28 24.15
CA GLU A 208 23.99 -18.78 23.00
C GLU A 208 23.20 -18.87 21.67
N SER A 209 22.42 -19.95 21.48
CA SER A 209 21.54 -20.10 20.32
C SER A 209 20.42 -19.07 20.29
N ARG A 210 19.86 -18.70 21.46
CA ARG A 210 18.86 -17.63 21.60
C ARG A 210 19.48 -16.26 21.36
N HIS A 211 20.68 -16.00 21.88
CA HIS A 211 21.41 -14.75 21.64
C HIS A 211 21.64 -14.51 20.14
N ARG A 212 22.11 -15.51 19.39
CA ARG A 212 22.24 -15.44 17.92
C ARG A 212 20.90 -15.24 17.19
N GLU A 213 19.79 -15.53 17.82
CA GLU A 213 18.45 -15.27 17.26
C GLU A 213 18.00 -13.84 17.53
N LEU A 214 18.27 -13.32 18.73
CA LEU A 214 18.04 -11.91 19.08
C LEU A 214 18.80 -10.95 18.16
N LEU A 215 20.09 -11.19 17.91
CA LEU A 215 20.87 -10.37 16.98
C LEU A 215 20.26 -10.35 15.56
N ARG A 216 19.68 -11.47 15.11
CA ARG A 216 18.96 -11.54 13.82
C ARG A 216 17.62 -10.83 13.86
N LEU A 217 16.92 -10.86 15.00
CA LEU A 217 15.67 -10.12 15.19
C LEU A 217 15.93 -8.62 15.17
N GLU A 218 16.97 -8.14 15.84
CA GLU A 218 17.38 -6.74 15.85
C GLU A 218 17.72 -6.24 14.45
N GLY A 219 18.47 -7.03 13.66
CA GLY A 219 18.74 -6.69 12.26
C GLY A 219 17.45 -6.55 11.44
N ARG A 220 16.49 -7.47 11.61
CA ARG A 220 15.19 -7.42 10.92
C ARG A 220 14.33 -6.23 11.36
N ILE A 221 14.30 -5.93 12.66
CA ILE A 221 13.58 -4.76 13.20
C ILE A 221 14.22 -3.47 12.66
N ARG A 222 15.54 -3.41 12.53
CA ARG A 222 16.25 -2.27 11.93
C ARG A 222 15.89 -2.09 10.45
N ASP A 223 15.86 -3.18 9.68
CA ASP A 223 15.43 -3.14 8.27
C ASP A 223 13.99 -2.60 8.13
N VAL A 224 13.08 -3.02 9.01
CA VAL A 224 11.70 -2.52 9.06
C VAL A 224 11.66 -1.05 9.43
N HIS A 225 12.46 -0.64 10.41
CA HIS A 225 12.55 0.75 10.84
C HIS A 225 13.04 1.65 9.71
N GLU A 226 14.02 1.19 8.91
CA GLU A 226 14.48 1.91 7.72
C GLU A 226 13.35 2.12 6.71
N LEU A 227 12.57 1.06 6.40
CA LEU A 227 11.39 1.18 5.56
C LEU A 227 10.36 2.16 6.14
N PHE A 228 10.11 2.13 7.45
CA PHE A 228 9.20 3.07 8.11
C PHE A 228 9.68 4.52 8.04
N LEU A 229 10.98 4.78 8.20
CA LEU A 229 11.54 6.13 8.06
C LEU A 229 11.36 6.65 6.63
N GLN A 230 11.61 5.80 5.62
CA GLN A 230 11.38 6.17 4.22
C GLN A 230 9.91 6.48 3.95
N MET A 231 8.98 5.77 4.61
CA MET A 231 7.55 6.03 4.51
C MET A 231 7.09 7.26 5.31
N ALA A 232 7.72 7.59 6.43
CA ALA A 232 7.36 8.76 7.24
C ALA A 232 7.54 10.06 6.44
N VAL A 233 8.58 10.14 5.60
CA VAL A 233 8.81 11.25 4.65
C VAL A 233 7.70 11.32 3.59
N LEU A 234 7.08 10.19 3.26
CA LEU A 234 5.98 10.13 2.30
C LEU A 234 4.62 10.54 2.89
N VAL A 235 4.50 10.63 4.22
CA VAL A 235 3.26 10.86 4.99
C VAL A 235 2.97 12.35 5.25
N GLU A 236 3.76 13.28 4.69
CA GLU A 236 3.44 14.70 4.83
C GLU A 236 2.13 15.06 4.11
N LYS A 237 1.13 15.41 4.93
CA LYS A 237 -0.26 15.84 4.66
C LYS A 237 -1.36 14.76 4.59
N GLN A 238 -1.34 13.76 5.48
CA GLN A 238 -2.50 12.87 5.71
C GLN A 238 -3.46 13.30 6.82
N ALA A 239 -3.21 14.42 7.50
CA ALA A 239 -4.15 14.99 8.46
C ALA A 239 -5.33 15.63 7.72
N ASP A 240 -6.55 15.24 8.10
CA ASP A 240 -7.82 15.93 7.83
C ASP A 240 -8.55 15.73 6.49
N THR A 241 -8.52 14.54 5.89
CA THR A 241 -9.60 14.16 4.95
C THR A 241 -10.35 12.93 5.43
N LEU A 242 -11.07 13.08 6.55
CA LEU A 242 -12.11 12.12 6.96
C LEU A 242 -13.31 12.11 5.97
N ASN A 243 -13.45 13.14 5.12
CA ASN A 243 -14.47 13.23 4.05
C ASN A 243 -13.85 13.24 2.64
N VAL A 244 -13.11 12.18 2.29
CA VAL A 244 -12.52 12.01 0.95
C VAL A 244 -13.59 12.06 -0.16
N ILE A 245 -14.79 11.53 0.09
CA ILE A 245 -15.86 11.49 -0.92
C ILE A 245 -16.43 12.90 -1.15
N GLU A 246 -16.86 13.59 -0.09
CA GLU A 246 -17.44 14.93 -0.20
C GLU A 246 -16.45 15.93 -0.81
N LEU A 247 -15.20 15.94 -0.34
CA LEU A 247 -14.16 16.82 -0.87
C LEU A 247 -13.86 16.50 -2.35
N ASN A 248 -13.77 15.22 -2.72
CA ASN A 248 -13.55 14.84 -4.12
C ASN A 248 -14.75 15.19 -5.00
N VAL A 249 -15.98 15.01 -4.51
CA VAL A 249 -17.20 15.39 -5.25
C VAL A 249 -17.26 16.90 -5.44
N GLN A 250 -16.98 17.68 -4.39
CA GLN A 250 -16.93 19.14 -4.45
C GLN A 250 -15.89 19.61 -5.47
N LYS A 251 -14.68 19.03 -5.44
CA LYS A 251 -13.64 19.30 -6.43
C LYS A 251 -14.04 18.93 -7.87
N THR A 252 -14.86 17.88 -8.09
CA THR A 252 -15.42 17.57 -9.42
C THR A 252 -16.36 18.66 -9.90
N LEU A 253 -17.23 19.15 -9.01
CA LEU A 253 -18.23 20.16 -9.33
C LEU A 253 -17.55 21.46 -9.76
N ASP A 254 -16.47 21.86 -9.08
CA ASP A 254 -15.71 23.06 -9.40
C ASP A 254 -15.06 22.94 -10.80
N TYR A 255 -14.37 21.83 -11.09
CA TYR A 255 -13.73 21.60 -12.40
C TYR A 255 -14.72 21.52 -13.56
N THR A 256 -15.86 20.83 -13.37
CA THR A 256 -16.91 20.75 -14.40
C THR A 256 -17.61 22.10 -14.61
N GLY A 257 -17.70 22.93 -13.56
CA GLY A 257 -18.16 24.32 -13.63
C GLY A 257 -17.26 25.17 -14.54
N GLU A 258 -15.95 25.08 -14.37
CA GLU A 258 -14.97 25.77 -15.23
C GLU A 258 -15.03 25.28 -16.68
N ALA A 259 -15.09 23.97 -16.90
CA ALA A 259 -15.24 23.38 -18.24
C ALA A 259 -16.52 23.88 -18.93
N LYS A 260 -17.64 23.95 -18.21
CA LYS A 260 -18.91 24.49 -18.72
C LYS A 260 -18.78 25.96 -19.13
N ALA A 261 -18.02 26.76 -18.39
CA ALA A 261 -17.74 28.14 -18.75
C ALA A 261 -16.90 28.24 -20.03
N GLN A 262 -15.89 27.37 -20.21
CA GLN A 262 -15.08 27.31 -21.42
C GLN A 262 -15.88 26.85 -22.64
N VAL A 263 -16.73 25.82 -22.51
CA VAL A 263 -17.63 25.36 -23.59
C VAL A 263 -18.61 26.48 -23.98
N ARG A 264 -19.16 27.22 -23.02
CA ARG A 264 -20.01 28.39 -23.30
C ARG A 264 -19.27 29.46 -24.10
N LYS A 265 -18.02 29.77 -23.74
CA LYS A 265 -17.17 30.69 -24.51
C LYS A 265 -16.91 30.16 -25.92
N ALA A 266 -16.58 28.88 -26.08
CA ALA A 266 -16.36 28.25 -27.37
C ALA A 266 -17.60 28.33 -28.28
N VAL A 267 -18.80 28.07 -27.75
CA VAL A 267 -20.06 28.25 -28.48
C VAL A 267 -20.29 29.71 -28.86
N GLN A 268 -19.97 30.66 -27.98
CA GLN A 268 -20.04 32.09 -28.30
C GLN A 268 -19.07 32.48 -29.41
N TYR A 269 -17.84 31.97 -29.40
CA TYR A 269 -16.87 32.18 -30.47
C TYR A 269 -17.33 31.56 -31.80
N LYS A 270 -17.86 30.33 -31.78
CA LYS A 270 -18.45 29.68 -32.97
C LYS A 270 -19.64 30.48 -33.52
N LYS A 271 -20.49 31.05 -32.66
CA LYS A 271 -21.61 31.93 -33.08
C LYS A 271 -21.13 33.28 -33.64
N LYS A 272 -20.01 33.80 -33.13
CA LYS A 272 -19.41 35.08 -33.56
C LYS A 272 -18.36 34.92 -34.67
N ASN A 273 -18.19 33.72 -35.24
CA ASN A 273 -17.19 33.46 -36.26
C ASN A 273 -17.45 34.33 -37.52
N PRO A 274 -16.60 35.35 -37.79
CA PRO A 274 -16.85 36.31 -38.86
C PRO A 274 -16.75 35.68 -40.26
N CYS A 275 -16.09 34.53 -40.40
CA CYS A 275 -16.06 33.78 -41.66
C CYS A 275 -17.45 33.31 -42.11
N ARG A 276 -18.41 33.12 -41.19
CA ARG A 276 -19.80 32.76 -41.55
C ARG A 276 -20.62 33.98 -42.00
N THR A 277 -20.22 35.17 -41.59
CA THR A 277 -20.92 36.44 -41.91
C THR A 277 -20.30 37.13 -43.13
N ILE A 278 -19.00 36.97 -43.38
CA ILE A 278 -18.25 37.65 -44.45
C ILE A 278 -18.10 36.75 -45.70
N CYS A 279 -18.01 35.42 -45.55
CA CYS A 279 -17.79 34.51 -46.69
C CYS A 279 -19.08 34.09 -47.43
N CYS A 280 -20.24 34.59 -47.02
CA CYS A 280 -21.52 34.30 -47.70
C CYS A 280 -21.67 35.00 -49.07
N PHE A 281 -20.74 35.90 -49.43
CA PHE A 281 -20.73 36.57 -50.73
C PHE A 281 -19.78 35.94 -51.78
N CYS A 282 -18.89 35.01 -51.39
CA CYS A 282 -17.87 34.45 -52.30
C CYS A 282 -17.84 32.92 -52.41
N CYS A 283 -18.55 32.17 -51.55
CA CYS A 283 -18.69 30.73 -51.69
C CYS A 283 -20.17 30.33 -51.48
N PRO A 284 -20.90 29.89 -52.52
CA PRO A 284 -22.14 29.19 -52.30
C PRO A 284 -21.80 27.85 -51.64
N CYS A 285 -22.10 27.72 -50.36
CA CYS A 285 -22.02 26.45 -49.66
C CYS A 285 -23.01 25.49 -50.34
N VAL A 286 -22.46 24.48 -51.01
CA VAL A 286 -23.20 23.36 -51.60
C VAL A 286 -23.81 22.54 -50.45
N ASN A 287 -25.10 22.23 -50.61
CA ASN A 287 -25.89 21.34 -49.74
C ASN A 287 -25.23 19.98 -49.56
#